data_AF-A0A7C5HHI1-F1
#
_entry.id   AF-A0A7C5HHI1-F1
#
_cell.length_a   1.000
_cell.length_b   1.000
_cell.length_c   1.000
_cell.angle_alpha   90.00
_cell.angle_beta   90.00
_cell.angle_gamma   90.00
#
_symmetry.space_group_name_H-M   'P 1'
#
loop_
_entity.id
_entity.type
_entity.pdbx_description
1 polymer ?
#
loop_
_entity_poly.entity_id
_entity_poly.type
_entity_poly.pdbx_seq_one_letter_code
_entity_poly.pdbx_strand_id
1 'polypeptide(L)' 'IDLAVEFGIVKKAGAWFSCGTEKLGQGRENVKRLLKEDETLRNTIRQQVRDTLTGTPTE' A
#
# COMPACT_ATOMS: atom_id res chain seq x y z
N ILE A 1 4.89 4.43 0.28
CA ILE A 1 4.71 3.45 1.37
C ILE A 1 4.28 4.15 2.63
N ASP A 2 5.04 5.11 3.14
CA ASP A 2 4.68 5.83 4.37
C ASP A 2 3.28 6.43 4.32
N LEU A 3 2.93 7.18 3.25
CA LEU A 3 1.56 7.66 3.04
C LEU A 3 0.52 6.53 3.06
N ALA A 4 0.78 5.41 2.37
CA ALA A 4 -0.14 4.29 2.35
C ALA A 4 -0.30 3.63 3.73
N VAL A 5 0.74 3.66 4.58
CA VAL A 5 0.67 3.21 5.96
C VAL A 5 -0.13 4.19 6.82
N GLU A 6 0.08 5.49 6.64
CA GLU A 6 -0.68 6.54 7.34
C GLU A 6 -2.16 6.52 6.98
N PHE A 7 -2.51 6.28 5.71
CA PHE A 7 -3.88 6.12 5.26
C PHE A 7 -4.49 4.75 5.62
N GLY A 8 -3.75 3.86 6.28
CA GLY A 8 -4.23 2.53 6.68
C GLY A 8 -4.38 1.53 5.52
N ILE A 9 -3.97 1.89 4.31
CA ILE A 9 -3.97 1.03 3.11
C ILE A 9 -2.93 -0.07 3.26
N VAL A 10 -1.74 0.29 3.76
CA VAL A 10 -0.66 -0.65 4.09
C VAL A 10 -0.60 -0.82 5.61
N LYS A 11 -0.94 -2.00 6.09
CA LYS A 11 -0.78 -2.37 7.50
C LYS A 11 0.60 -2.94 7.76
N LYS A 12 1.20 -2.51 8.85
CA LYS A 12 2.48 -3.03 9.36
C LYS A 12 2.25 -3.81 10.64
N ALA A 13 2.60 -5.09 10.64
CA ALA A 13 2.58 -5.96 11.81
C ALA A 13 4.03 -6.34 12.19
N GLY A 14 4.63 -5.54 13.08
CA GLY A 14 6.03 -5.72 13.46
C GLY A 14 6.98 -5.50 12.29
N ALA A 15 7.66 -6.56 11.84
CA ALA A 15 8.53 -6.52 10.65
C ALA A 15 7.77 -6.77 9.34
N TRP A 16 6.52 -7.22 9.39
CA TRP A 16 5.72 -7.57 8.22
C TRP A 16 4.86 -6.41 7.72
N PHE A 17 4.68 -6.32 6.41
CA PHE A 17 3.81 -5.37 5.73
C PHE A 17 2.76 -6.11 4.91
N SER A 18 1.56 -5.53 4.84
CA SER A 18 0.42 -6.09 4.11
C SER A 18 -0.42 -4.94 3.57
N CYS A 19 -0.98 -5.07 2.37
CA CYS A 19 -1.88 -4.11 1.76
C CYS A 19 -3.26 -4.73 1.64
N GLY A 20 -4.24 -4.26 2.43
CA GLY A 20 -5.57 -4.90 2.46
C GLY A 20 -5.48 -6.40 2.79
N THR A 21 -5.80 -7.24 1.81
CA THR A 21 -5.72 -8.71 1.86
C THR A 21 -4.41 -9.30 1.32
N GLU A 22 -3.58 -8.49 0.65
CA GLU A 22 -2.37 -8.94 -0.01
C GLU A 22 -1.14 -8.76 0.90
N LYS A 23 -0.26 -9.77 0.96
CA LYS A 23 0.91 -9.75 1.83
C LYS A 23 2.12 -9.22 1.08
N LEU A 24 2.61 -8.03 1.46
CA LEU A 24 3.74 -7.37 0.79
C LEU A 24 5.11 -7.93 1.21
N GLY A 25 5.18 -8.58 2.37
CA GLY A 25 6.39 -9.24 2.87
C GLY A 25 7.01 -8.55 4.09
N GLN A 26 8.20 -9.03 4.49
CA GLN A 26 8.92 -8.53 5.66
C GLN A 26 9.92 -7.43 5.26
N GLY A 27 9.88 -6.30 5.96
CA GLY A 27 10.82 -5.20 5.79
C GLY A 27 10.43 -4.20 4.69
N ARG A 28 10.69 -2.92 4.95
CA ARG A 28 10.34 -1.82 4.03
C ARG A 28 11.01 -1.94 2.66
N GLU A 29 12.24 -2.44 2.63
CA GLU A 29 13.02 -2.59 1.40
C GLU A 29 12.46 -3.67 0.48
N ASN A 30 12.08 -4.83 1.03
CA ASN A 30 11.46 -5.91 0.26
C ASN A 30 10.13 -5.46 -0.34
N VAL A 31 9.33 -4.75 0.45
CA VAL A 31 8.04 -4.20 0.01
C VAL A 31 8.22 -3.15 -1.09
N LYS A 32 9.20 -2.24 -0.95
CA LYS A 32 9.51 -1.27 -2.01
C LYS A 32 9.96 -1.97 -3.29
N ARG A 33 10.73 -3.04 -3.18
CA ARG A 33 11.20 -3.83 -4.31
C ARG A 33 10.04 -4.54 -4.99
N LEU A 34 9.17 -5.21 -4.23
CA LEU A 34 7.94 -5.81 -4.73
C LEU A 34 7.09 -4.78 -5.47
N LEU A 35 6.88 -3.58 -4.93
CA LEU A 35 6.12 -2.53 -5.60
C LEU A 35 6.80 -1.92 -6.83
N LYS A 36 8.12 -2.10 -6.97
CA LYS A 36 8.84 -1.71 -8.20
C LYS A 36 8.75 -2.80 -9.25
N GLU A 37 8.82 -4.06 -8.85
CA GLU A 37 8.72 -5.23 -9.73
C GLU A 37 7.25 -5.46 -10.17
N ASP A 38 6.29 -5.15 -9.29
CA ASP A 38 4.88 -5.43 -9.44
C ASP A 38 4.09 -4.12 -9.68
N GLU A 39 4.05 -3.70 -10.94
CA GLU A 39 3.39 -2.46 -11.35
C GLU A 39 1.87 -2.48 -11.09
N THR A 40 1.25 -3.66 -11.19
CA THR A 40 -0.17 -3.87 -10.88
C THR A 40 -0.46 -3.51 -9.43
N LEU A 41 0.28 -4.12 -8.49
CA LEU A 41 0.15 -3.87 -7.07
C LEU A 41 0.43 -2.40 -6.73
N ARG A 42 1.47 -1.81 -7.33
CA ARG A 42 1.79 -0.39 -7.16
C ARG A 42 0.67 0.51 -7.63
N ASN A 43 0.05 0.22 -8.77
CA ASN A 43 -1.04 1.02 -9.31
C ASN A 43 -2.28 0.89 -8.42
N THR A 44 -2.61 -0.32 -7.97
CA THR A 44 -3.69 -0.58 -7.01
C THR A 44 -3.51 0.21 -5.70
N ILE A 45 -2.32 0.20 -5.11
CA ILE A 45 -2.02 1.01 -3.91
C ILE A 45 -2.09 2.50 -4.22
N ARG A 46 -1.53 2.93 -5.36
CA ARG A 46 -1.58 4.33 -5.77
C ARG A 46 -3.02 4.82 -5.94
N GLN A 47 -3.88 4.02 -6.57
CA GLN A 47 -5.31 4.33 -6.74
C GLN A 47 -6.00 4.46 -5.38
N GLN A 48 -5.85 3.47 -4.49
CA GLN A 48 -6.42 3.54 -3.14
C GLN A 48 -5.92 4.75 -2.35
N VAL A 49 -4.62 5.04 -2.40
CA VAL A 49 -4.04 6.21 -1.71
C VAL A 49 -4.62 7.49 -2.29
N ARG A 50 -4.76 7.55 -3.61
CA ARG A 50 -5.31 8.73 -4.30
C ARG A 50 -6.78 8.92 -3.95
N ASP A 51 -7.58 7.87 -3.97
CA ASP A 51 -8.99 7.86 -3.59
C ASP A 51 -9.20 8.32 -2.14
N THR A 52 -8.38 7.80 -1.23
CA THR A 52 -8.39 8.20 0.19
C THR A 52 -7.98 9.67 0.37
N LEU A 53 -7.01 10.15 -0.42
CA LEU A 53 -6.55 11.55 -0.40
C LEU A 53 -7.55 12.52 -1.02
N THR A 54 -8.20 12.12 -2.12
CA THR A 54 -9.14 12.98 -2.85
C THR A 54 -10.49 13.08 -2.16
N GLY A 55 -10.74 12.29 -1.12
CA GLY A 55 -11.93 12.41 -0.28
C GLY A 55 -13.21 12.39 -1.10
N THR A 56 -13.28 11.55 -2.13
CA THR A 56 -14.45 11.42 -2.97
C THR A 56 -15.46 10.51 -2.29
N PRO A 57 -16.56 11.01 -1.70
CA PRO A 57 -17.78 10.23 -1.67
C PRO A 57 -18.14 9.98 -3.14
N THR A 58 -17.80 8.79 -3.65
CA THR A 58 -18.47 8.32 -4.85
C THR A 58 -19.86 7.89 -4.40
N GLU A 59 -20.76 8.87 -4.39
CA GLU A 59 -22.21 8.71 -4.35
C GLU A 59 -22.71 8.28 -5.75
#